data_AF-A0A7C4RCY5-F1
#
_entry.id   AF-A0A7C4RCY5-F1
#
_cell.length_a   1.000
_cell.length_b   1.000
_cell.length_c   1.000
_cell.angle_alpha   90.00
_cell.angle_beta   90.00
_cell.angle_gamma   90.00
#
_symmetry.space_group_name_H-M   'P 1'
#
loop_
_entity.id
_entity.type
_entity.pdbx_description
1 polymer ?
#
loop_
_entity_poly.entity_id
_entity_poly.type
_entity_poly.pdbx_seq_one_letter_code
_entity_poly.pdbx_strand_id
1 'polypeptide(L)'
;MISEYSGKILLVDISNQDLKIIDTGEELLRNFIGGKGLATKFFYDMTSPMVDPLGLGNNIVFMTGPLTGIAPFSSRHSTVAKSPLTGLWASSDTGGTGVKS
;
A
#
# COMPACT_ATOMS: atom_id res chain seq x y z
N MET A 1 -5.90 -3.67 19.08
CA MET A 1 -5.11 -3.02 18.01
C MET A 1 -3.66 -3.36 18.24
N ILE A 2 -2.94 -3.85 17.22
CA ILE A 2 -1.52 -4.24 17.34
C ILE A 2 -0.67 -2.96 17.38
N SER A 3 0.17 -2.77 18.41
CA SER A 3 0.83 -1.50 18.76
C SER A 3 1.76 -0.94 17.69
N GLU A 4 2.25 -1.79 16.80
CA GLU A 4 3.24 -1.45 15.76
C GLU A 4 2.59 -0.91 14.48
N TYR A 5 1.26 -0.81 14.42
CA TYR A 5 0.52 -0.33 13.25
C TYR A 5 -0.34 0.88 13.58
N SER A 6 -0.41 1.85 12.67
CA SER A 6 -1.41 2.91 12.75
C SER A 6 -2.84 2.38 12.61
N GLY A 7 -3.02 1.19 12.02
CA GLY A 7 -4.30 0.49 11.91
C GLY A 7 -5.32 1.13 10.97
N LYS A 8 -4.93 2.19 10.25
CA LYS A 8 -5.79 2.97 9.36
C LYS A 8 -5.18 3.04 7.96
N ILE A 9 -6.04 2.99 6.95
CA ILE A 9 -5.69 3.17 5.54
C ILE A 9 -6.52 4.31 4.98
N LEU A 10 -5.86 5.21 4.25
CA LEU A 10 -6.51 6.26 3.49
C LEU A 10 -6.77 5.76 2.06
N LEU A 11 -8.03 5.67 1.70
CA LEU A 11 -8.48 5.49 0.32
C LEU A 11 -8.72 6.87 -0.30
N VAL A 12 -8.18 7.07 -1.50
CA VAL A 12 -8.27 8.32 -2.24
C VAL A 12 -8.85 8.04 -3.61
N ASP A 13 -10.03 8.58 -3.90
CA ASP A 13 -10.59 8.62 -5.26
C ASP A 13 -10.23 9.95 -5.91
N ILE A 14 -9.28 9.93 -6.82
CA ILE A 14 -8.80 11.13 -7.52
C ILE A 14 -9.84 11.62 -8.53
N SER A 15 -10.69 10.73 -9.05
CA SER A 15 -11.70 11.09 -10.05
C SER A 15 -12.85 11.88 -9.41
N ASN A 16 -13.27 11.47 -8.21
CA ASN A 16 -14.35 12.10 -7.46
C ASN A 16 -13.87 13.06 -6.36
N GLN A 17 -12.55 13.18 -6.16
CA GLN A 17 -11.93 13.95 -5.06
C GLN A 17 -12.42 13.51 -3.67
N ASP A 18 -12.68 12.20 -3.50
CA ASP A 18 -13.18 11.64 -2.25
C ASP A 18 -12.06 11.01 -1.42
N LEU A 19 -12.20 11.11 -0.10
CA LEU A 19 -11.24 10.62 0.88
C LEU A 19 -11.96 9.80 1.94
N LYS A 20 -11.57 8.53 2.08
CA LYS A 20 -12.14 7.63 3.08
C LYS A 20 -11.06 6.97 3.90
N ILE A 21 -11.22 7.00 5.21
CA ILE A 21 -10.36 6.26 6.12
C ILE A 21 -11.06 4.95 6.46
N ILE A 22 -10.35 3.83 6.29
CA ILE A 22 -10.80 2.50 6.69
C ILE A 22 -9.86 1.92 7.75
N ASP A 23 -10.41 1.13 8.67
CA ASP A 23 -9.62 0.35 9.61
C ASP A 23 -9.11 -0.92 8.92
N THR A 24 -7.84 -1.25 9.13
CA THR A 24 -7.17 -2.37 8.45
C THR A 24 -7.60 -3.73 8.99
N GLY A 25 -8.20 -3.79 10.18
CA GLY A 25 -8.58 -5.04 10.86
C GLY A 25 -7.37 -5.87 11.30
N GLU A 26 -7.44 -6.48 12.49
CA GLU A 26 -6.29 -7.23 13.02
C GLU A 26 -5.95 -8.49 12.21
N GLU A 27 -6.94 -9.13 11.60
CA GLU A 27 -6.75 -10.34 10.81
C GLU A 27 -5.89 -10.09 9.57
N LEU A 28 -6.14 -8.99 8.84
CA LEU A 28 -5.32 -8.62 7.68
C LEU A 28 -3.89 -8.30 8.08
N LEU A 29 -3.70 -7.60 9.20
CA LEU A 29 -2.36 -7.28 9.71
C LEU A 29 -1.59 -8.56 10.08
N ARG A 30 -2.26 -9.55 10.69
CA ARG A 30 -1.63 -10.84 11.04
C ARG A 30 -1.31 -11.68 9.81
N ASN A 31 -2.19 -11.71 8.81
CA ASN A 31 -2.03 -12.55 7.63
C ASN A 31 -1.01 -11.97 6.62
N PHE A 32 -0.91 -10.65 6.52
CA PHE A 32 -0.13 -9.98 5.48
C PHE A 32 1.04 -9.15 6.00
N ILE A 33 1.21 -9.03 7.33
CA ILE A 33 2.31 -8.36 8.05
C ILE A 33 2.42 -6.84 7.80
N GLY A 34 1.95 -6.31 6.68
CA GLY A 34 2.11 -4.91 6.28
C GLY A 34 3.02 -4.74 5.07
N GLY A 35 3.39 -3.50 4.77
CA GLY A 35 4.24 -3.14 3.63
C GLY A 35 3.73 -3.74 2.32
N LYS A 36 4.64 -4.35 1.56
CA LYS A 36 4.34 -4.95 0.26
C LYS A 36 3.28 -6.06 0.29
N GLY A 37 3.23 -6.87 1.34
CA GLY A 37 2.25 -7.96 1.44
C GLY A 37 0.82 -7.41 1.51
N LEU A 38 0.61 -6.47 2.42
CA LEU A 38 -0.68 -5.79 2.56
C LEU A 38 -1.01 -4.94 1.32
N ALA A 39 -0.03 -4.24 0.75
CA ALA A 39 -0.21 -3.49 -0.49
C ALA A 39 -0.68 -4.38 -1.65
N THR A 40 -0.11 -5.58 -1.77
CA THR A 40 -0.47 -6.55 -2.80
C THR A 40 -1.88 -7.09 -2.61
N LYS A 41 -2.30 -7.34 -1.36
CA LYS A 41 -3.67 -7.78 -1.06
C LYS A 41 -4.70 -6.72 -1.50
N PHE A 42 -4.49 -5.46 -1.14
CA PHE A 42 -5.38 -4.37 -1.57
C PHE A 42 -5.37 -4.18 -3.08
N PHE A 43 -4.19 -4.22 -3.71
CA PHE A 43 -4.09 -4.15 -5.16
C PHE A 43 -4.86 -5.28 -5.85
N TYR A 44 -4.72 -6.51 -5.36
CA TYR A 44 -5.42 -7.67 -5.91
C TYR A 44 -6.95 -7.55 -5.77
N ASP A 45 -7.42 -7.04 -4.63
CA ASP A 45 -8.86 -6.91 -4.36
C ASP A 45 -9.51 -5.74 -5.13
N MET A 46 -8.77 -4.67 -5.39
CA MET A 46 -9.31 -3.43 -5.95
C MET A 46 -9.02 -3.26 -7.44
N THR A 47 -8.00 -3.94 -7.99
CA THR A 47 -7.56 -3.74 -9.37
C THR A 47 -7.88 -4.94 -10.25
N SER A 48 -8.64 -4.69 -11.32
CA SER A 48 -8.89 -5.72 -12.33
C SER A 48 -7.60 -6.13 -13.05
N PRO A 49 -7.37 -7.43 -13.30
CA PRO A 49 -6.20 -7.89 -14.06
C PRO A 49 -6.20 -7.36 -15.50
N MET A 50 -7.37 -7.04 -16.06
CA MET A 50 -7.54 -6.53 -17.43
C MET A 50 -7.39 -5.01 -17.54
N VAL A 51 -7.10 -4.30 -16.44
CA VAL A 51 -7.04 -2.84 -16.47
C VAL A 51 -5.90 -2.31 -17.33
N ASP A 52 -6.13 -1.18 -17.99
CA ASP A 52 -5.07 -0.42 -18.63
C ASP A 52 -4.08 0.10 -17.56
N PRO A 53 -2.78 -0.21 -17.64
CA PRO A 53 -1.77 0.29 -16.70
C PRO A 53 -1.71 1.83 -16.60
N LEU A 54 -2.15 2.58 -17.61
CA LEU A 54 -2.20 4.05 -17.57
C LEU A 54 -3.62 4.60 -17.38
N GLY A 55 -4.61 3.72 -17.25
CA GLY A 55 -6.00 4.09 -17.04
C GLY A 55 -6.32 4.37 -15.57
N LEU A 56 -7.45 5.07 -15.34
CA LEU A 56 -7.94 5.41 -14.00
C LEU A 56 -8.25 4.20 -13.10
N GLY A 57 -8.40 3.01 -13.68
CA GLY A 57 -8.62 1.78 -12.90
C GLY A 57 -7.35 1.15 -12.34
N ASN A 58 -6.14 1.62 -12.70
CA ASN A 58 -4.90 1.11 -12.13
C ASN A 58 -4.67 1.71 -10.75
N ASN A 59 -5.12 1.02 -9.71
CA ASN A 59 -4.92 1.53 -8.34
C ASN A 59 -3.44 1.45 -7.96
N ILE A 60 -2.94 2.56 -7.42
CA ILE A 60 -1.59 2.67 -6.89
C ILE A 60 -1.69 2.59 -5.36
N VAL A 61 -1.00 1.61 -4.78
CA VAL A 61 -1.05 1.36 -3.33
C VAL A 61 0.30 1.68 -2.72
N PHE A 62 0.31 2.59 -1.75
CA PHE A 62 1.46 2.90 -0.91
C PHE A 62 1.26 2.31 0.47
N MET A 63 2.24 1.59 0.99
CA MET A 63 2.14 0.96 2.30
C MET A 63 3.47 0.92 3.02
N THR A 64 3.43 1.10 4.34
CA THR A 64 4.57 0.96 5.23
C THR A 64 4.54 -0.39 5.96
N GLY A 65 5.71 -0.87 6.37
CA GLY A 65 5.83 -2.07 7.19
C GLY A 65 5.66 -1.77 8.68
N PRO A 66 5.50 -2.79 9.53
CA PRO A 66 5.33 -2.63 10.98
C PRO A 66 6.56 -2.05 11.66
N LEU A 67 7.75 -2.34 11.11
CA LEU A 67 8.99 -1.82 11.66
C LEU A 67 9.23 -0.37 11.27
N THR A 68 8.46 0.16 10.31
CA THR A 68 8.74 1.44 9.69
C THR A 68 8.69 2.58 10.72
N GLY A 69 9.83 3.17 11.06
CA GLY A 69 9.95 4.25 12.05
C GLY A 69 10.30 3.80 13.48
N ILE A 70 10.39 2.49 13.73
CA ILE A 70 10.66 1.94 15.07
C ILE A 70 12.07 1.32 15.14
N ALA A 71 12.57 0.76 14.04
CA ALA A 71 13.89 0.10 13.99
C ALA A 71 14.96 0.93 13.22
N PRO A 72 16.25 0.78 13.52
CA PRO A 72 17.30 1.43 12.73
C PRO A 72 17.22 1.00 11.24
N PHE A 73 17.39 1.95 10.33
CA PHE A 73 17.29 1.77 8.87
C PHE A 73 15.92 1.33 8.32
N SER A 74 14.86 1.37 9.14
CA SER A 74 13.51 0.97 8.75
C SER A 74 12.66 2.15 8.24
N SER A 75 13.12 2.88 7.22
CA SER A 75 12.31 3.98 6.62
C SER A 75 11.69 3.61 5.28
N ARG A 76 11.61 2.30 5.00
CA ARG A 76 11.11 1.82 3.72
C ARG A 76 9.59 1.85 3.63
N HIS A 77 9.11 2.23 2.47
CA HIS A 77 7.73 2.10 2.03
C HIS A 77 7.71 1.36 0.69
N SER A 78 6.64 0.59 0.48
CA SER A 78 6.42 -0.18 -0.74
C SER A 78 5.29 0.46 -1.53
N THR A 79 5.51 0.61 -2.83
CA THR A 79 4.52 1.05 -3.80
C THR A 79 4.18 -0.11 -4.72
N VAL A 80 2.91 -0.39 -4.92
CA VAL A 80 2.42 -1.47 -5.77
C VAL A 80 1.42 -0.92 -6.80
N ALA A 81 1.59 -1.30 -8.06
CA ALA A 81 0.69 -0.98 -9.16
C ALA A 81 0.87 -1.96 -10.33
N LYS A 82 -0.01 -1.89 -11.34
CA LYS A 82 0.24 -2.54 -12.63
C LYS A 82 1.28 -1.72 -13.42
N SER A 83 2.34 -2.37 -13.89
CA SER A 83 3.39 -1.71 -14.65
C SER A 83 2.99 -1.49 -16.11
N PRO A 84 3.17 -0.28 -16.67
CA PRO A 84 2.97 -0.04 -18.10
C PRO A 84 4.05 -0.70 -18.97
N LEU A 85 5.24 -0.97 -18.40
CA LEU A 85 6.33 -1.59 -19.13
C LEU A 85 6.12 -3.10 -19.33
N THR A 86 5.67 -3.79 -18.27
CA THR A 86 5.54 -5.25 -18.29
C THR A 86 4.09 -5.72 -18.44
N GLY A 87 3.11 -4.85 -18.19
CA GLY A 87 1.69 -5.22 -18.12
C GLY A 87 1.34 -6.10 -16.92
N LEU A 88 2.28 -6.32 -15.99
CA LEU A 88 2.12 -7.20 -14.83
C LEU A 88 2.13 -6.39 -13.53
N TRP A 89 1.84 -7.08 -12.42
CA TRP A 89 2.05 -6.54 -11.08
C TRP A 89 3.52 -6.13 -10.90
N ALA A 90 3.72 -4.92 -10.39
CA ALA A 90 5.04 -4.40 -10.06
C ALA A 90 5.03 -3.78 -8.67
N SER A 91 6.17 -3.90 -8.01
CA SER A 91 6.44 -3.27 -6.73
C SER A 91 7.72 -2.45 -6.80
N SER A 92 7.72 -1.29 -6.16
CA SER A 92 8.91 -0.49 -5.93
C SER A 92 9.06 -0.26 -4.43
N ASP A 93 10.30 -0.34 -3.93
CA ASP A 93 10.61 -0.10 -2.53
C ASP A 93 11.50 1.13 -2.43
N THR A 94 11.06 2.13 -1.69
CA THR A 94 11.77 3.40 -1.53
C THR A 94 12.06 3.64 -0.05
N GLY A 95 13.28 4.07 0.26
CA GLY A 95 13.66 4.57 1.59
C GLY A 95 13.75 6.09 1.60
N GLY A 96 13.87 6.71 2.77
CA GLY A 96 14.07 8.15 2.87
C GLY A 96 13.57 8.72 4.19
N THR A 97 13.26 10.02 4.21
CA THR A 97 12.72 10.74 5.38
C THR A 97 11.20 10.70 5.48
N GLY A 98 10.53 9.82 4.70
CA GLY A 98 9.07 9.68 4.68
C GLY A 98 8.46 9.23 6.02
N VAL A 99 9.31 8.90 6.99
CA VAL A 99 8.96 8.54 8.36
C VAL A 99 9.79 9.44 9.24
N LYS A 100 9.17 10.44 9.88
CA LYS A 100 9.83 11.15 10.97
C LYS A 100 9.83 10.23 12.18
N SER A 101 11.01 9.75 12.55
CA SER A 101 11.29 9.18 13.87
C SER A 101 11.03 10.21 14.96
#